data_AF-A0A367VZZ3-F1
#
_entry.id   AF-A0A367VZZ3-F1
#
_cell.length_a   1.000
_cell.length_b   1.000
_cell.length_c   1.000
_cell.angle_alpha   90.00
_cell.angle_beta   90.00
_cell.angle_gamma   90.00
#
_symmetry.space_group_name_H-M   'P 1'
#
loop_
_entity.id
_entity.type
_entity.pdbx_description
1 polymer ?
#
loop_
_entity_poly.entity_id
_entity_poly.type
_entity_poly.pdbx_seq_one_letter_code
_entity_poly.pdbx_strand_id
1 'polypeptide(L)'
;MSVMLGLAILLLSMPFGAHAQNAALSANPARGEIPVFVEDYDTAEFCSDGSDAGPCTVAPVDVPEFDANFIYRFLAYHAQRPFDRFSWQAFTSLMAPLDEPEKPALWQSFPTQRDLFSEVGYPNPACADDLPDGYLLLASYLQTTGDILVDQAGNFVLYETRINPVATSYIRENGLDTRAGRTAFANSGKPIAFPLGQVSPTDRVIEKTDEGAENAIPPAGPGDMGAQLLKFAWRILPDDAAAAPSVPHGYYTRPARISLGADQTLDGRPACLDVTVGLVGMHLVQRVTSGNGDRWVWSSFEHIDNVPLAANARRPNSIITDTPFAEGCLAPASKTSEGLPVYAFYGGKTGKGHVANDPTPGDLKWADRQPFARDPSGKPVVSPDIVRCWRLFSGTAEANFVWQRKLDGTVWQNYMLLGTQWIGNPGGATFGVGEVPRYLTNSVLESFMQHQSDATCLGCHSRALTDAGQPSNFTFLLNPPS
;
A
#
# COMPACT_ATOMS: atom_id res chain seq x y z
N MET A 1 -31.51 -49.73 -33.84
CA MET A 1 -30.67 -49.69 -32.62
C MET A 1 -29.30 -49.15 -33.00
N SER A 2 -29.03 -47.90 -32.64
CA SER A 2 -27.69 -47.36 -32.38
C SER A 2 -27.89 -45.97 -31.81
N VAL A 3 -27.83 -45.90 -30.49
CA VAL A 3 -27.74 -44.68 -29.70
C VAL A 3 -26.27 -44.30 -29.69
N MET A 4 -25.90 -43.09 -30.13
CA MET A 4 -24.60 -42.52 -29.81
C MET A 4 -24.82 -41.15 -29.15
N LEU A 5 -24.50 -41.15 -27.86
CA LEU A 5 -24.56 -40.06 -26.89
C LEU A 5 -23.62 -38.92 -27.32
N GLY A 6 -24.12 -37.69 -27.30
CA GLY A 6 -23.31 -36.48 -27.38
C GLY A 6 -22.46 -36.32 -26.13
N LEU A 7 -21.14 -36.20 -26.32
CA LEU A 7 -20.20 -35.91 -25.25
C LEU A 7 -20.27 -34.41 -24.94
N ALA A 8 -21.02 -34.03 -23.91
CA ALA A 8 -20.95 -32.69 -23.34
C ALA A 8 -19.63 -32.54 -22.59
N ILE A 9 -18.72 -31.72 -23.12
CA ILE A 9 -17.50 -31.31 -22.41
C ILE A 9 -17.95 -30.37 -21.29
N LEU A 10 -18.07 -30.92 -20.08
CA LEU A 10 -18.15 -30.12 -18.86
C LEU A 10 -16.77 -29.46 -18.68
N LEU A 11 -16.66 -28.18 -19.04
CA LEU A 11 -15.58 -27.31 -18.57
C LEU A 11 -15.75 -27.15 -17.05
N LEU A 12 -15.11 -28.02 -16.28
CA LEU A 12 -14.88 -27.80 -14.86
C LEU A 12 -13.94 -26.60 -14.74
N SER A 13 -14.51 -25.42 -14.50
CA SER A 13 -13.80 -24.29 -13.94
C SER A 13 -13.23 -24.72 -12.58
N MET A 14 -11.92 -24.98 -12.53
CA MET A 14 -11.24 -25.13 -11.24
C MET A 14 -11.30 -23.79 -10.51
N PRO A 15 -11.70 -23.75 -9.24
CA PRO A 15 -11.58 -22.52 -8.45
C PRO A 15 -10.09 -22.18 -8.37
N PHE A 16 -9.73 -20.96 -8.76
CA PHE A 16 -8.39 -20.42 -8.52
C PHE A 16 -8.19 -20.41 -7.00
N GLY A 17 -7.37 -21.34 -6.50
CA GLY A 17 -7.11 -21.44 -5.07
C GLY A 17 -6.46 -20.17 -4.56
N ALA A 18 -6.95 -19.63 -3.44
CA ALA A 18 -6.34 -18.49 -2.76
C ALA A 18 -4.86 -18.79 -2.47
N HIS A 19 -3.95 -18.07 -3.13
CA HIS A 19 -2.51 -18.23 -2.96
C HIS A 19 -2.00 -17.24 -1.90
N ALA A 20 -2.11 -17.61 -0.62
CA ALA A 20 -1.38 -16.90 0.42
C ALA A 20 0.12 -17.20 0.23
N GLN A 21 0.95 -16.18 0.03
CA GLN A 21 2.37 -16.32 -0.28
C GLN A 21 3.26 -16.89 0.86
N ASN A 22 2.67 -17.39 1.94
CA ASN A 22 3.33 -18.40 2.76
C ASN A 22 3.24 -19.71 1.99
N ALA A 23 4.36 -20.21 1.48
CA ALA A 23 4.49 -21.31 0.51
C ALA A 23 3.86 -22.70 0.88
N ALA A 24 2.85 -22.77 1.73
CA ALA A 24 2.15 -24.00 2.11
C ALA A 24 0.76 -23.74 2.76
N LEU A 25 0.00 -22.72 2.35
CA LEU A 25 -1.40 -22.60 2.75
C LEU A 25 -2.30 -23.16 1.65
N SER A 26 -2.70 -24.43 1.78
CA SER A 26 -3.71 -25.07 0.93
C SER A 26 -4.84 -25.62 1.81
N ALA A 27 -6.09 -25.26 1.54
CA ALA A 27 -7.23 -25.75 2.30
C ALA A 27 -7.26 -27.30 2.31
N ASN A 28 -7.10 -27.92 3.49
CA ASN A 28 -7.25 -29.37 3.62
C ASN A 28 -8.76 -29.72 3.73
N PRO A 29 -9.33 -30.50 2.80
CA PRO A 29 -10.76 -30.80 2.81
C PRO A 29 -11.22 -31.74 3.94
N ALA A 30 -10.30 -32.44 4.61
CA ALA A 30 -10.65 -33.56 5.49
C ALA A 30 -10.28 -33.35 6.98
N ARG A 31 -9.16 -32.72 7.32
CA ARG A 31 -8.76 -32.38 8.71
C ARG A 31 -7.75 -31.23 8.71
N GLY A 32 -8.09 -30.12 9.35
CA GLY A 32 -7.30 -28.88 9.37
C GLY A 32 -5.95 -29.03 10.09
N GLU A 33 -4.88 -29.30 9.34
CA GLU A 33 -3.49 -29.10 9.79
C GLU A 33 -2.84 -27.93 9.03
N ILE A 34 -3.56 -26.82 9.03
CA ILE A 34 -3.06 -25.43 9.05
C ILE A 34 -3.15 -25.00 10.54
N PRO A 35 -2.61 -23.88 11.07
CA PRO A 35 -3.19 -23.33 12.29
C PRO A 35 -4.71 -23.35 12.10
N VAL A 36 -5.39 -24.27 12.78
CA VAL A 36 -6.84 -24.31 12.76
C VAL A 36 -7.21 -22.96 13.32
N PHE A 37 -7.79 -22.13 12.47
CA PHE A 37 -8.51 -20.94 12.87
C PHE A 37 -9.66 -21.47 13.71
N VAL A 38 -9.38 -21.70 14.99
CA VAL A 38 -10.32 -22.23 15.98
C VAL A 38 -11.33 -21.14 16.36
N GLU A 39 -11.09 -19.91 15.94
CA GLU A 39 -12.01 -18.80 16.08
C GLU A 39 -12.91 -18.73 14.84
N ASP A 40 -14.22 -18.80 15.08
CA ASP A 40 -15.22 -18.41 14.09
C ASP A 40 -15.10 -16.90 13.84
N TYR A 41 -14.91 -16.51 12.59
CA TYR A 41 -15.04 -15.11 12.16
C TYR A 41 -16.53 -14.84 12.01
N ASP A 42 -17.10 -14.04 12.92
CA ASP A 42 -18.48 -13.59 12.76
C ASP A 42 -18.59 -12.82 11.43
N THR A 43 -19.67 -13.08 10.71
CA THR A 43 -20.04 -12.32 9.52
C THR A 43 -20.03 -10.81 9.74
N ALA A 44 -20.32 -10.34 10.95
CA ALA A 44 -20.30 -8.91 11.30
C ALA A 44 -18.89 -8.26 11.26
N GLU A 45 -17.80 -9.01 11.07
CA GLU A 45 -16.43 -8.45 11.10
C GLU A 45 -15.98 -7.80 9.78
N PHE A 46 -16.71 -7.97 8.67
CA PHE A 46 -16.32 -7.43 7.37
C PHE A 46 -16.76 -5.98 7.15
N CYS A 47 -17.81 -5.54 7.84
CA CYS A 47 -18.25 -4.15 7.85
C CYS A 47 -17.89 -3.48 9.18
N SER A 48 -17.43 -2.23 9.14
CA SER A 48 -16.96 -1.54 10.36
C SER A 48 -18.07 -1.24 11.37
N ASP A 49 -19.33 -1.18 10.94
CA ASP A 49 -20.49 -0.98 11.82
C ASP A 49 -21.22 -2.29 12.18
N GLY A 50 -20.75 -3.43 11.69
CA GLY A 50 -21.33 -4.75 11.92
C GLY A 50 -22.71 -4.99 11.29
N SER A 51 -23.19 -4.10 10.42
CA SER A 51 -24.54 -4.16 9.85
C SER A 51 -24.70 -5.21 8.74
N ASP A 52 -23.62 -5.59 8.07
CA ASP A 52 -23.62 -6.53 6.97
C ASP A 52 -22.55 -7.63 7.18
N ALA A 53 -22.86 -8.81 6.65
CA ALA A 53 -21.91 -9.90 6.49
C ALA A 53 -20.81 -9.59 5.46
N GLY A 54 -21.02 -8.60 4.59
CA GLY A 54 -20.16 -8.13 3.51
C GLY A 54 -19.24 -6.96 3.89
N PRO A 55 -18.16 -6.73 3.13
CA PRO A 55 -17.48 -5.45 3.15
C PRO A 55 -18.46 -4.32 2.78
N CYS A 56 -18.34 -3.19 3.46
CA CYS A 56 -19.22 -2.04 3.25
C CYS A 56 -18.40 -0.77 2.97
N THR A 57 -19.10 0.31 2.60
CA THR A 57 -18.50 1.63 2.37
C THR A 57 -18.18 2.39 3.66
N VAL A 58 -18.57 1.83 4.82
CA VAL A 58 -18.35 2.44 6.12
C VAL A 58 -16.89 2.24 6.53
N ALA A 59 -16.19 3.35 6.80
CA ALA A 59 -14.80 3.31 7.22
C ALA A 59 -14.69 3.13 8.75
N PRO A 60 -13.74 2.29 9.23
CA PRO A 60 -13.49 2.16 10.64
C PRO A 60 -12.80 3.42 11.17
N VAL A 61 -13.24 3.88 12.34
CA VAL A 61 -12.77 5.14 12.96
C VAL A 61 -11.72 4.89 14.05
N ASP A 62 -11.72 3.70 14.66
CA ASP A 62 -10.94 3.37 15.85
C ASP A 62 -10.75 1.85 16.03
N VAL A 63 -9.93 1.44 17.01
CA VAL A 63 -9.68 0.03 17.38
C VAL A 63 -9.90 -0.19 18.90
N PRO A 64 -11.14 -0.08 19.41
CA PRO A 64 -11.42 -0.05 20.86
C PRO A 64 -11.06 -1.34 21.61
N GLU A 65 -11.01 -2.50 20.92
CA GLU A 65 -10.57 -3.77 21.50
C GLU A 65 -9.12 -3.72 21.97
N PHE A 66 -8.35 -2.77 21.45
CA PHE A 66 -7.00 -2.50 21.90
C PHE A 66 -6.95 -1.90 23.29
N ASP A 67 -7.95 -1.19 23.82
CA ASP A 67 -7.83 -0.64 25.18
C ASP A 67 -8.29 -1.64 26.25
N ALA A 68 -9.04 -2.68 25.85
CA ALA A 68 -9.72 -3.60 26.78
C ALA A 68 -8.88 -4.78 27.32
N ASN A 69 -7.76 -5.15 26.70
CA ASN A 69 -7.16 -6.48 26.87
C ASN A 69 -5.76 -6.58 27.54
N PHE A 70 -5.07 -5.49 27.89
CA PHE A 70 -3.74 -5.45 28.55
C PHE A 70 -2.58 -6.28 27.92
N ILE A 71 -2.80 -7.01 26.81
CA ILE A 71 -1.81 -7.82 26.09
C ILE A 71 -1.09 -6.95 25.04
N TYR A 72 -0.23 -6.00 25.47
CA TYR A 72 0.23 -4.94 24.55
C TYR A 72 1.69 -4.98 24.11
N ARG A 73 2.52 -5.90 24.63
CA ARG A 73 3.98 -5.74 24.48
C ARG A 73 4.62 -6.54 23.34
N PHE A 74 3.87 -7.42 22.68
CA PHE A 74 4.41 -8.30 21.63
C PHE A 74 3.40 -8.55 20.51
N LEU A 75 3.93 -8.83 19.31
CA LEU A 75 3.13 -9.35 18.20
C LEU A 75 2.59 -10.72 18.59
N ALA A 76 1.29 -10.76 18.85
CA ALA A 76 0.55 -11.96 19.18
C ALA A 76 -0.76 -11.96 18.39
N TYR A 77 -1.29 -13.15 18.14
CA TYR A 77 -2.45 -13.33 17.28
C TYR A 77 -3.65 -12.46 17.71
N HIS A 78 -4.12 -12.59 18.95
CA HIS A 78 -5.26 -11.81 19.46
C HIS A 78 -4.99 -10.30 19.55
N ALA A 79 -3.74 -9.89 19.73
CA ALA A 79 -3.39 -8.46 19.78
C ALA A 79 -3.34 -7.84 18.37
N GLN A 80 -2.92 -8.60 17.37
CA GLN A 80 -2.78 -8.12 15.99
C GLN A 80 -4.10 -8.14 15.21
N ARG A 81 -4.98 -9.12 15.49
CA ARG A 81 -6.23 -9.35 14.75
C ARG A 81 -7.12 -8.10 14.63
N PRO A 82 -7.40 -7.32 15.69
CA PRO A 82 -8.23 -6.12 15.57
C PRO A 82 -7.65 -5.07 14.61
N PHE A 83 -6.33 -4.90 14.60
CA PHE A 83 -5.64 -3.98 13.70
C PHE A 83 -5.67 -4.47 12.25
N ASP A 84 -5.50 -5.77 12.01
CA ASP A 84 -5.58 -6.33 10.66
C ASP A 84 -7.01 -6.26 10.11
N ARG A 85 -8.04 -6.47 10.95
CA ARG A 85 -9.45 -6.25 10.61
C ARG A 85 -9.72 -4.78 10.28
N PHE A 86 -9.26 -3.85 11.12
CA PHE A 86 -9.35 -2.42 10.87
C PHE A 86 -8.74 -2.05 9.52
N SER A 87 -7.55 -2.56 9.21
CA SER A 87 -6.85 -2.29 7.95
C SER A 87 -7.64 -2.76 6.73
N TRP A 88 -8.23 -3.96 6.79
CA TRP A 88 -9.03 -4.49 5.69
C TRP A 88 -10.37 -3.77 5.51
N GLN A 89 -11.04 -3.39 6.60
CA GLN A 89 -12.25 -2.55 6.56
C GLN A 89 -11.94 -1.17 5.97
N ALA A 90 -10.82 -0.55 6.37
CA ALA A 90 -10.37 0.73 5.84
C ALA A 90 -9.99 0.64 4.35
N PHE A 91 -9.29 -0.43 3.95
CA PHE A 91 -8.95 -0.67 2.56
C PHE A 91 -10.21 -0.84 1.70
N THR A 92 -11.12 -1.73 2.08
CA THR A 92 -12.31 -2.04 1.27
C THR A 92 -13.29 -0.87 1.19
N SER A 93 -13.48 -0.11 2.27
CA SER A 93 -14.28 1.12 2.24
C SER A 93 -13.70 2.16 1.27
N LEU A 94 -12.38 2.41 1.30
CA LEU A 94 -11.73 3.34 0.37
C LEU A 94 -11.82 2.91 -1.10
N MET A 95 -11.78 1.59 -1.34
CA MET A 95 -11.80 1.00 -2.68
C MET A 95 -13.20 0.85 -3.27
N ALA A 96 -14.25 1.13 -2.50
CA ALA A 96 -15.62 1.01 -2.95
C ALA A 96 -15.95 1.97 -4.12
N PRO A 97 -16.85 1.58 -5.05
CA PRO A 97 -17.60 0.32 -5.08
C PRO A 97 -16.74 -0.88 -5.49
N LEU A 98 -16.79 -1.96 -4.71
CA LEU A 98 -15.88 -3.11 -4.88
C LEU A 98 -16.19 -3.95 -6.12
N ASP A 99 -17.47 -4.04 -6.47
CA ASP A 99 -17.99 -4.85 -7.58
C ASP A 99 -17.99 -4.09 -8.93
N GLU A 100 -17.75 -2.78 -8.89
CA GLU A 100 -17.70 -1.90 -10.06
C GLU A 100 -16.34 -1.17 -10.10
N PRO A 101 -15.22 -1.91 -10.18
CA PRO A 101 -13.88 -1.34 -10.04
C PRO A 101 -13.55 -0.33 -11.14
N GLU A 102 -14.30 -0.24 -12.23
CA GLU A 102 -14.20 0.79 -13.28
C GLU A 102 -14.69 2.17 -12.82
N LYS A 103 -15.60 2.23 -11.84
CA LYS A 103 -16.08 3.51 -11.29
C LYS A 103 -15.03 4.15 -10.41
N PRO A 104 -14.96 5.49 -10.31
CA PRO A 104 -14.08 6.15 -9.36
C PRO A 104 -14.28 5.62 -7.94
N ALA A 105 -13.19 5.22 -7.30
CA ALA A 105 -13.19 4.78 -5.91
C ALA A 105 -13.15 6.01 -4.98
N LEU A 106 -13.62 5.87 -3.74
CA LEU A 106 -13.76 6.99 -2.80
C LEU A 106 -12.46 7.78 -2.60
N TRP A 107 -11.31 7.09 -2.53
CA TRP A 107 -10.00 7.72 -2.35
C TRP A 107 -9.62 8.71 -3.48
N GLN A 108 -10.19 8.59 -4.68
CA GLN A 108 -9.84 9.47 -5.81
C GLN A 108 -10.32 10.91 -5.60
N SER A 109 -11.35 11.11 -4.76
CA SER A 109 -11.82 12.44 -4.38
C SER A 109 -10.88 13.15 -3.41
N PHE A 110 -9.93 12.43 -2.79
CA PHE A 110 -9.05 13.02 -1.81
C PHE A 110 -8.01 13.90 -2.50
N PRO A 111 -7.74 15.12 -1.99
CA PRO A 111 -6.68 15.97 -2.49
C PRO A 111 -5.34 15.26 -2.52
N THR A 112 -4.56 15.51 -3.57
CA THR A 112 -3.17 15.08 -3.65
C THR A 112 -2.27 16.02 -2.83
N GLN A 113 -1.01 15.63 -2.65
CA GLN A 113 0.00 16.53 -2.10
C GLN A 113 0.13 17.82 -2.95
N ARG A 114 0.00 17.73 -4.28
CA ARG A 114 0.15 18.89 -5.18
C ARG A 114 -1.03 19.85 -5.11
N ASP A 115 -2.23 19.34 -4.82
CA ASP A 115 -3.42 20.16 -4.57
C ASP A 115 -3.34 20.92 -3.24
N LEU A 116 -2.56 20.39 -2.29
CA LEU A 116 -2.46 20.95 -0.95
C LEU A 116 -1.27 21.92 -0.79
N PHE A 117 -0.13 21.62 -1.43
CA PHE A 117 1.10 22.40 -1.28
C PHE A 117 1.47 23.05 -2.62
N SER A 118 1.19 24.34 -2.75
CA SER A 118 1.47 25.12 -3.98
C SER A 118 2.96 25.14 -4.41
N GLU A 119 3.87 24.82 -3.49
CA GLU A 119 5.31 24.67 -3.77
C GLU A 119 5.66 23.35 -4.46
N VAL A 120 4.76 22.36 -4.48
CA VAL A 120 4.95 21.08 -5.16
C VAL A 120 4.23 21.11 -6.51
N GLY A 121 4.89 21.66 -7.52
CA GLY A 121 4.36 21.75 -8.88
C GLY A 121 4.36 20.42 -9.65
N TYR A 122 3.58 20.39 -10.72
CA TYR A 122 3.75 19.40 -11.78
C TYR A 122 4.96 19.78 -12.67
N PRO A 123 5.83 18.82 -13.06
CA PRO A 123 6.97 19.10 -13.94
C PRO A 123 6.58 19.74 -15.27
N ASN A 124 5.44 19.31 -15.82
CA ASN A 124 4.79 19.93 -16.97
C ASN A 124 3.32 20.24 -16.62
N PRO A 125 3.02 21.50 -16.22
CA PRO A 125 1.66 21.89 -15.83
C PRO A 125 0.63 21.73 -16.95
N ALA A 126 1.04 21.83 -18.22
CA ALA A 126 0.13 21.68 -19.36
C ALA A 126 -0.48 20.27 -19.46
N CYS A 127 0.04 19.28 -18.74
CA CYS A 127 -0.58 17.95 -18.70
C CYS A 127 -1.90 17.92 -17.92
N ALA A 128 -2.19 18.93 -17.11
CA ALA A 128 -3.51 19.09 -16.49
C ALA A 128 -4.55 19.61 -17.49
N ASP A 129 -4.12 20.27 -18.57
CA ASP A 129 -5.01 20.79 -19.59
C ASP A 129 -5.69 19.61 -20.31
N ASP A 130 -7.02 19.70 -20.45
CA ASP A 130 -7.86 18.68 -21.10
C ASP A 130 -7.64 17.25 -20.56
N LEU A 131 -7.37 17.11 -19.25
CA LEU A 131 -7.29 15.81 -18.60
C LEU A 131 -8.67 15.15 -18.61
N PRO A 132 -8.86 13.96 -19.21
CA PRO A 132 -10.17 13.33 -19.26
C PRO A 132 -10.67 12.91 -17.87
N ASP A 133 -11.98 12.93 -17.68
CA ASP A 133 -12.61 12.50 -16.43
C ASP A 133 -12.17 11.08 -16.04
N GLY A 134 -11.81 10.92 -14.76
CA GLY A 134 -11.33 9.64 -14.21
C GLY A 134 -9.86 9.32 -14.48
N TYR A 135 -9.12 10.16 -15.22
CA TYR A 135 -7.67 10.01 -15.36
C TYR A 135 -6.95 10.49 -14.10
N LEU A 136 -5.94 9.72 -13.68
CA LEU A 136 -4.98 10.17 -12.68
C LEU A 136 -3.93 11.08 -13.32
N LEU A 137 -3.53 12.17 -12.66
CA LEU A 137 -2.41 13.00 -13.08
C LEU A 137 -1.18 12.73 -12.21
N LEU A 138 -0.24 11.95 -12.74
CA LEU A 138 0.91 11.41 -12.01
C LEU A 138 2.21 12.12 -12.42
N ALA A 139 3.14 12.28 -11.47
CA ALA A 139 4.44 12.92 -11.73
C ALA A 139 5.60 12.43 -10.86
N SER A 140 5.32 11.66 -9.80
CA SER A 140 6.36 11.16 -8.90
C SER A 140 6.72 9.72 -9.28
N TYR A 141 8.02 9.42 -9.41
CA TYR A 141 8.53 8.07 -9.70
C TYR A 141 9.77 7.70 -8.85
N LEU A 142 10.05 8.51 -7.82
CA LEU A 142 11.10 8.29 -6.84
C LEU A 142 10.51 7.73 -5.56
N GLN A 143 11.15 6.71 -4.99
CA GLN A 143 10.89 6.26 -3.62
C GLN A 143 11.38 7.31 -2.61
N THR A 144 11.00 7.16 -1.34
CA THR A 144 11.41 8.09 -0.28
C THR A 144 12.94 8.17 -0.11
N THR A 145 13.67 7.11 -0.51
CA THR A 145 15.13 7.06 -0.52
C THR A 145 15.77 7.82 -1.69
N GLY A 146 14.97 8.25 -2.67
CA GLY A 146 15.45 8.85 -3.92
C GLY A 146 15.72 7.83 -5.03
N ASP A 147 15.56 6.54 -4.77
CA ASP A 147 15.77 5.49 -5.77
C ASP A 147 14.58 5.36 -6.73
N ILE A 148 14.86 4.86 -7.94
CA ILE A 148 13.86 4.59 -8.97
C ILE A 148 13.59 3.09 -9.04
N LEU A 149 12.32 2.70 -8.95
CA LEU A 149 11.88 1.34 -9.22
C LEU A 149 11.42 1.19 -10.67
N VAL A 150 11.97 0.18 -11.36
CA VAL A 150 11.59 -0.22 -12.72
C VAL A 150 11.06 -1.64 -12.68
N ASP A 151 9.91 -1.89 -13.30
CA ASP A 151 9.30 -3.22 -13.36
C ASP A 151 10.03 -4.15 -14.36
N GLN A 152 9.67 -5.43 -14.39
CA GLN A 152 10.28 -6.39 -15.31
C GLN A 152 9.90 -6.17 -16.79
N ALA A 153 8.96 -5.27 -17.09
CA ALA A 153 8.66 -4.82 -18.45
C ALA A 153 9.51 -3.61 -18.88
N GLY A 154 10.31 -3.01 -17.98
CA GLY A 154 11.17 -1.86 -18.28
C GLY A 154 10.46 -0.51 -18.13
N ASN A 155 9.37 -0.46 -17.37
CA ASN A 155 8.65 0.77 -17.08
C ASN A 155 8.87 1.24 -15.64
N PHE A 156 8.85 2.55 -15.44
CA PHE A 156 8.90 3.16 -14.11
C PHE A 156 7.67 2.77 -13.27
N VAL A 157 7.85 2.68 -11.96
CA VAL A 157 6.74 2.70 -10.99
C VAL A 157 6.47 4.15 -10.59
N LEU A 158 5.19 4.52 -10.61
CA LEU A 158 4.71 5.84 -10.26
C LEU A 158 4.16 5.84 -8.84
N TYR A 159 4.23 6.99 -8.17
CA TYR A 159 3.79 7.17 -6.79
C TYR A 159 2.84 8.36 -6.69
N GLU A 160 1.84 8.22 -5.81
CA GLU A 160 0.90 9.29 -5.50
C GLU A 160 0.58 9.29 -4.00
N THR A 161 0.34 10.47 -3.44
CA THR A 161 -0.19 10.61 -2.09
C THR A 161 -1.54 11.29 -2.13
N ARG A 162 -2.48 10.77 -1.34
CA ARG A 162 -3.83 11.32 -1.15
C ARG A 162 -4.05 11.60 0.34
N ILE A 163 -4.70 12.72 0.64
CA ILE A 163 -4.91 13.22 2.00
C ILE A 163 -6.42 13.32 2.23
N ASN A 164 -6.94 12.66 3.26
CA ASN A 164 -8.38 12.73 3.51
C ASN A 164 -8.81 14.15 3.93
N PRO A 165 -10.09 14.53 3.74
CA PRO A 165 -10.56 15.88 4.07
C PRO A 165 -10.32 16.30 5.52
N VAL A 166 -10.32 15.37 6.49
CA VAL A 166 -10.00 15.65 7.90
C VAL A 166 -8.57 16.19 8.06
N ALA A 167 -7.60 15.53 7.44
CA ALA A 167 -6.21 15.96 7.45
C ALA A 167 -6.00 17.24 6.62
N THR A 168 -6.66 17.36 5.47
CA THR A 168 -6.63 18.56 4.62
C THR A 168 -7.12 19.79 5.36
N SER A 169 -8.28 19.72 6.02
CA SER A 169 -8.85 20.81 6.80
C SER A 169 -7.90 21.23 7.93
N TYR A 170 -7.37 20.27 8.69
CA TYR A 170 -6.38 20.55 9.72
C TYR A 170 -5.16 21.32 9.19
N ILE A 171 -4.62 20.90 8.03
CA ILE A 171 -3.46 21.55 7.42
C ILE A 171 -3.79 23.00 7.05
N ARG A 172 -4.91 23.24 6.36
CA ARG A 172 -5.31 24.59 5.91
C ARG A 172 -5.67 25.52 7.06
N GLU A 173 -6.46 25.05 8.02
CA GLU A 173 -6.90 25.85 9.18
C GLU A 173 -5.72 26.30 10.06
N ASN A 174 -4.62 25.55 10.06
CA ASN A 174 -3.40 25.88 10.80
C ASN A 174 -2.31 26.54 9.93
N GLY A 175 -2.59 26.83 8.65
CA GLY A 175 -1.64 27.45 7.72
C GLY A 175 -0.43 26.58 7.39
N LEU A 176 -0.53 25.26 7.57
CA LEU A 176 0.59 24.33 7.37
C LEU A 176 0.85 24.00 5.88
N ASP A 177 -0.03 24.44 4.99
CA ASP A 177 0.04 24.31 3.53
C ASP A 177 1.07 25.25 2.86
N THR A 178 1.60 26.22 3.61
CA THR A 178 2.64 27.15 3.10
C THR A 178 3.89 27.13 3.98
N ARG A 179 5.06 27.33 3.37
CA ARG A 179 6.34 27.48 4.08
C ARG A 179 6.30 28.57 5.17
N ALA A 180 5.71 29.72 4.83
CA ALA A 180 5.57 30.83 5.77
C ALA A 180 4.67 30.47 6.96
N GLY A 181 3.54 29.82 6.69
CA GLY A 181 2.62 29.40 7.74
C GLY A 181 3.17 28.28 8.62
N ARG A 182 3.90 27.29 8.08
CA ARG A 182 4.64 26.30 8.89
C ARG A 182 5.69 26.94 9.79
N THR A 183 6.41 27.94 9.28
CA THR A 183 7.36 28.73 10.10
C THR A 183 6.64 29.48 11.22
N ALA A 184 5.50 30.13 10.93
CA ALA A 184 4.71 30.83 11.93
C ALA A 184 4.11 29.87 12.98
N PHE A 185 3.63 28.70 12.57
CA PHE A 185 3.10 27.66 13.45
C PHE A 185 4.20 27.13 14.38
N ALA A 186 5.38 26.83 13.85
CA ALA A 186 6.54 26.41 14.64
C ALA A 186 6.93 27.47 15.69
N ASN A 187 6.97 28.75 15.29
CA ASN A 187 7.27 29.87 16.20
C ASN A 187 6.21 30.08 17.30
N SER A 188 4.99 29.58 17.11
CA SER A 188 3.93 29.65 18.14
C SER A 188 4.16 28.67 19.31
N GLY A 189 5.05 27.67 19.13
CA GLY A 189 5.31 26.63 20.13
C GLY A 189 4.20 25.58 20.27
N LYS A 190 3.10 25.67 19.52
CA LYS A 190 2.03 24.67 19.50
C LYS A 190 2.51 23.38 18.82
N PRO A 191 2.25 22.19 19.37
CA PRO A 191 2.58 20.94 18.69
C PRO A 191 1.65 20.73 17.48
N ILE A 192 2.18 20.14 16.42
CA ILE A 192 1.36 19.60 15.33
C ILE A 192 0.69 18.34 15.85
N ALA A 193 -0.64 18.30 15.78
CA ALA A 193 -1.48 17.24 16.28
C ALA A 193 -2.71 17.09 15.38
N PHE A 194 -2.58 16.27 14.33
CA PHE A 194 -3.69 15.93 13.44
C PHE A 194 -4.92 15.36 14.20
N PRO A 195 -6.14 15.48 13.67
CA PRO A 195 -7.33 14.94 14.35
C PRO A 195 -7.26 13.41 14.54
N LEU A 196 -7.73 12.94 15.71
CA LEU A 196 -7.87 11.52 16.04
C LEU A 196 -9.28 11.03 15.66
N GLY A 197 -9.37 9.81 15.15
CA GLY A 197 -10.65 9.13 15.01
C GLY A 197 -11.09 8.53 16.34
N GLN A 198 -12.39 8.50 16.61
CA GLN A 198 -12.95 8.01 17.86
C GLN A 198 -14.36 7.44 17.64
N VAL A 199 -14.72 6.40 18.39
CA VAL A 199 -16.10 5.90 18.41
C VAL A 199 -16.98 6.88 19.20
N SER A 200 -18.16 7.23 18.68
CA SER A 200 -19.17 7.99 19.41
C SER A 200 -20.00 7.07 20.33
N PRO A 201 -20.26 7.44 21.60
CA PRO A 201 -20.98 6.59 22.56
C PRO A 201 -22.47 6.29 22.27
N THR A 202 -23.04 6.60 21.11
CA THR A 202 -24.50 6.49 20.87
C THR A 202 -24.85 6.08 19.45
N ASP A 203 -25.96 5.31 19.31
CA ASP A 203 -26.63 4.70 18.14
C ASP A 203 -26.92 5.60 16.91
N ARG A 204 -26.00 6.49 16.53
CA ARG A 204 -26.13 7.33 15.35
C ARG A 204 -25.13 6.86 14.32
N VAL A 205 -25.60 5.96 13.45
CA VAL A 205 -25.16 5.99 12.04
C VAL A 205 -25.34 7.43 11.60
N ILE A 206 -24.25 8.12 11.26
CA ILE A 206 -24.33 9.47 10.71
C ILE A 206 -25.14 9.34 9.41
N GLU A 207 -26.37 9.87 9.41
CA GLU A 207 -27.19 9.94 8.21
C GLU A 207 -26.40 10.67 7.12
N LYS A 208 -26.46 10.11 5.90
CA LYS A 208 -25.90 10.66 4.66
C LYS A 208 -25.95 12.19 4.69
N THR A 209 -24.79 12.83 4.79
CA THR A 209 -24.69 14.26 4.51
C THR A 209 -24.66 14.45 3.01
N ASP A 210 -25.64 15.20 2.54
CA ASP A 210 -25.89 15.80 1.22
C ASP A 210 -25.07 15.29 0.02
N GLU A 211 -25.81 14.72 -0.94
CA GLU A 211 -25.39 14.54 -2.33
C GLU A 211 -24.96 15.89 -2.92
N GLY A 212 -23.65 16.19 -2.90
CA GLY A 212 -23.13 17.41 -3.53
C GLY A 212 -21.73 17.86 -3.13
N ALA A 213 -21.09 17.29 -2.11
CA ALA A 213 -19.70 17.65 -1.79
C ALA A 213 -18.71 16.87 -2.66
N GLU A 214 -17.97 17.57 -3.52
CA GLU A 214 -16.85 17.03 -4.33
C GLU A 214 -15.70 16.39 -3.51
N ASN A 215 -15.79 16.39 -2.18
CA ASN A 215 -14.84 15.78 -1.25
C ASN A 215 -15.58 14.84 -0.27
N ALA A 216 -16.11 13.72 -0.78
CA ALA A 216 -16.85 12.77 0.04
C ALA A 216 -15.88 11.97 0.94
N ILE A 217 -15.86 12.26 2.24
CA ILE A 217 -15.30 11.35 3.24
C ILE A 217 -16.18 10.07 3.19
N PRO A 218 -15.61 8.85 3.16
CA PRO A 218 -16.41 7.64 3.32
C PRO A 218 -17.30 7.77 4.57
N PRO A 219 -18.56 7.32 4.57
CA PRO A 219 -19.37 7.34 5.77
C PRO A 219 -18.57 6.73 6.92
N ALA A 220 -18.32 7.53 7.97
CA ALA A 220 -17.67 7.02 9.15
C ALA A 220 -18.56 5.95 9.78
N GLY A 221 -17.98 5.00 10.52
CA GLY A 221 -18.73 4.17 11.46
C GLY A 221 -19.49 5.01 12.50
N PRO A 222 -19.95 4.42 13.62
CA PRO A 222 -20.65 5.16 14.67
C PRO A 222 -19.71 6.13 15.44
N GLY A 223 -18.92 6.96 14.75
CA GLY A 223 -17.91 7.84 15.32
C GLY A 223 -17.30 8.81 14.30
N ASP A 224 -16.25 9.53 14.72
CA ASP A 224 -15.58 10.54 13.92
C ASP A 224 -14.37 9.95 13.21
N MET A 225 -14.19 10.24 11.91
CA MET A 225 -12.98 9.86 11.19
C MET A 225 -11.78 10.69 11.64
N GLY A 226 -10.64 10.00 11.83
CA GLY A 226 -9.36 10.65 12.07
C GLY A 226 -8.70 11.16 10.79
N ALA A 227 -7.56 11.85 10.96
CA ALA A 227 -6.67 12.15 9.86
C ALA A 227 -6.17 10.85 9.20
N GLN A 228 -6.22 10.81 7.87
CA GLN A 228 -5.79 9.66 7.08
C GLN A 228 -4.94 10.12 5.89
N LEU A 229 -3.80 9.44 5.70
CA LEU A 229 -2.85 9.65 4.61
C LEU A 229 -2.67 8.36 3.82
N LEU A 230 -2.77 8.44 2.50
CA LEU A 230 -2.66 7.29 1.60
C LEU A 230 -1.47 7.50 0.68
N LYS A 231 -0.67 6.46 0.44
CA LYS A 231 0.40 6.48 -0.56
C LYS A 231 0.25 5.28 -1.49
N PHE A 232 0.11 5.53 -2.78
CA PHE A 232 -0.09 4.52 -3.81
C PHE A 232 1.19 4.30 -4.62
N ALA A 233 1.41 3.07 -5.07
CA ALA A 233 2.39 2.68 -6.06
C ALA A 233 1.68 2.07 -7.27
N TRP A 234 1.98 2.59 -8.45
CA TRP A 234 1.30 2.31 -9.71
C TRP A 234 2.31 1.76 -10.72
N ARG A 235 1.99 0.58 -11.27
CA ARG A 235 2.75 -0.03 -12.36
C ARG A 235 2.14 0.39 -13.70
N ILE A 236 2.95 0.91 -14.62
CA ILE A 236 2.52 1.13 -16.00
C ILE A 236 2.28 -0.22 -16.68
N LEU A 237 1.06 -0.45 -17.17
CA LEU A 237 0.70 -1.67 -17.86
C LEU A 237 1.16 -1.58 -19.33
N PRO A 238 1.88 -2.60 -19.84
CA PRO A 238 2.32 -2.63 -21.23
C PRO A 238 1.16 -2.59 -22.23
N ASP A 239 1.28 -1.74 -23.26
CA ASP A 239 0.26 -1.60 -24.32
C ASP A 239 0.14 -2.86 -25.20
N ASP A 240 1.23 -3.61 -25.34
CA ASP A 240 1.28 -4.86 -26.09
C ASP A 240 1.34 -6.07 -25.13
N ALA A 241 0.20 -6.76 -25.00
CA ALA A 241 0.07 -7.97 -24.18
C ALA A 241 0.98 -9.12 -24.65
N ALA A 242 1.50 -9.09 -25.89
CA ALA A 242 2.44 -10.09 -26.40
C ALA A 242 3.91 -9.79 -26.05
N ALA A 243 4.23 -8.55 -25.66
CA ALA A 243 5.61 -8.11 -25.39
C ALA A 243 6.02 -8.26 -23.91
N ALA A 244 5.07 -8.40 -22.98
CA ALA A 244 5.34 -8.52 -21.56
C ALA A 244 4.85 -9.85 -20.97
N PRO A 245 5.57 -10.45 -20.00
CA PRO A 245 5.07 -11.62 -19.29
C PRO A 245 3.75 -11.27 -18.60
N SER A 246 2.65 -11.92 -18.99
CA SER A 246 1.36 -11.75 -18.34
C SER A 246 1.49 -12.21 -16.88
N VAL A 247 1.25 -11.28 -15.96
CA VAL A 247 1.19 -11.59 -14.54
C VAL A 247 -0.12 -12.34 -14.28
N PRO A 248 -0.15 -13.42 -13.47
CA PRO A 248 -1.28 -14.35 -13.46
C PRO A 248 -2.61 -13.71 -13.04
N HIS A 249 -2.58 -12.72 -12.14
CA HIS A 249 -3.77 -12.08 -11.61
C HIS A 249 -3.90 -10.63 -12.12
N GLY A 250 -5.15 -10.21 -12.33
CA GLY A 250 -5.48 -8.87 -12.83
C GLY A 250 -5.31 -7.79 -11.76
N TYR A 251 -5.00 -6.58 -12.22
CA TYR A 251 -4.84 -5.40 -11.36
C TYR A 251 -6.12 -4.59 -11.29
N TYR A 252 -6.31 -3.85 -10.19
CA TYR A 252 -7.16 -2.68 -10.20
C TYR A 252 -6.48 -1.59 -11.04
N THR A 253 -7.14 -1.15 -12.11
CA THR A 253 -6.51 -0.30 -13.14
C THR A 253 -7.14 1.08 -13.24
N ARG A 254 -6.34 2.09 -13.60
CA ARG A 254 -6.83 3.43 -13.93
C ARG A 254 -6.14 3.97 -15.17
N PRO A 255 -6.84 4.73 -16.02
CA PRO A 255 -6.15 5.58 -16.97
C PRO A 255 -5.37 6.66 -16.21
N ALA A 256 -4.20 7.02 -16.72
CA ALA A 256 -3.37 8.05 -16.12
C ALA A 256 -2.62 8.85 -17.19
N ARG A 257 -2.39 10.12 -16.91
CA ARG A 257 -1.48 11.00 -17.64
C ARG A 257 -0.25 11.28 -16.78
N ILE A 258 0.93 11.01 -17.31
CA ILE A 258 2.20 11.26 -16.65
C ILE A 258 2.72 12.64 -17.07
N SER A 259 2.98 13.52 -16.12
CA SER A 259 3.57 14.84 -16.33
C SER A 259 5.09 14.79 -16.17
N LEU A 260 5.82 15.11 -17.24
CA LEU A 260 7.27 15.05 -17.30
C LEU A 260 7.90 16.37 -17.74
N GLY A 261 8.93 16.80 -17.03
CA GLY A 261 9.77 17.96 -17.36
C GLY A 261 10.84 17.62 -18.38
N ALA A 262 11.41 18.64 -19.02
CA ALA A 262 12.45 18.50 -20.04
C ALA A 262 13.69 17.72 -19.53
N ASP A 263 14.09 17.96 -18.28
CA ASP A 263 15.21 17.33 -17.61
C ASP A 263 15.01 15.82 -17.35
N GLN A 264 13.76 15.36 -17.36
CA GLN A 264 13.38 13.97 -17.11
C GLN A 264 13.30 13.14 -18.40
N THR A 265 13.05 13.79 -19.54
CA THR A 265 12.90 13.13 -20.85
C THR A 265 14.23 12.93 -21.59
N LEU A 266 14.28 11.89 -22.43
CA LEU A 266 15.48 11.56 -23.21
C LEU A 266 15.77 12.58 -24.32
N ASP A 267 14.73 13.18 -24.91
CA ASP A 267 14.85 14.16 -25.99
C ASP A 267 14.93 15.62 -25.50
N GLY A 268 14.87 15.83 -24.18
CA GLY A 268 14.98 17.14 -23.56
C GLY A 268 13.73 18.02 -23.71
N ARG A 269 12.55 17.43 -23.94
CA ARG A 269 11.29 18.16 -24.13
C ARG A 269 10.26 17.74 -23.08
N PRO A 270 9.54 18.69 -22.43
CA PRO A 270 8.44 18.32 -21.54
C PRO A 270 7.40 17.47 -22.29
N ALA A 271 6.84 16.48 -21.60
CA ALA A 271 5.93 15.50 -22.19
C ALA A 271 4.73 15.20 -21.29
N CYS A 272 3.64 14.78 -21.91
CA CYS A 272 2.48 14.20 -21.25
C CYS A 272 2.27 12.80 -21.86
N LEU A 273 2.35 11.76 -21.04
CA LEU A 273 2.22 10.37 -21.50
C LEU A 273 0.94 9.75 -20.95
N ASP A 274 0.00 9.42 -21.83
CA ASP A 274 -1.22 8.72 -21.46
C ASP A 274 -0.97 7.21 -21.42
N VAL A 275 -1.29 6.58 -20.30
CA VAL A 275 -1.02 5.18 -20.00
C VAL A 275 -2.18 4.56 -19.23
N THR A 276 -2.21 3.23 -19.17
CA THR A 276 -3.00 2.52 -18.15
C THR A 276 -2.07 2.08 -17.03
N VAL A 277 -2.44 2.34 -15.78
CA VAL A 277 -1.69 1.90 -14.60
C VAL A 277 -2.47 0.87 -13.80
N GLY A 278 -1.76 -0.07 -13.19
CA GLY A 278 -2.29 -1.04 -12.22
C GLY A 278 -1.75 -0.78 -10.83
N LEU A 279 -2.63 -0.83 -9.81
CA LEU A 279 -2.24 -0.67 -8.42
C LEU A 279 -1.37 -1.86 -7.99
N VAL A 280 -0.16 -1.59 -7.50
CA VAL A 280 0.78 -2.63 -7.04
C VAL A 280 1.13 -2.51 -5.57
N GLY A 281 0.98 -1.33 -4.96
CA GLY A 281 1.24 -1.17 -3.52
C GLY A 281 0.49 0.03 -2.95
N MET A 282 0.19 -0.03 -1.66
CA MET A 282 -0.48 1.04 -0.94
C MET A 282 -0.07 1.06 0.52
N HIS A 283 0.23 2.25 1.05
CA HIS A 283 0.16 2.52 2.48
C HIS A 283 -1.13 3.27 2.78
N LEU A 284 -1.79 2.88 3.87
CA LEU A 284 -2.94 3.55 4.47
C LEU A 284 -2.56 3.84 5.91
N VAL A 285 -2.56 5.11 6.29
CA VAL A 285 -2.17 5.51 7.65
C VAL A 285 -3.28 6.34 8.24
N GLN A 286 -3.79 5.95 9.41
CA GLN A 286 -4.91 6.64 10.07
C GLN A 286 -4.61 6.92 11.54
N ARG A 287 -4.99 8.11 12.01
CA ARG A 287 -4.98 8.44 13.44
C ARG A 287 -6.25 7.92 14.12
N VAL A 288 -6.06 7.19 15.20
CA VAL A 288 -7.13 6.56 15.99
C VAL A 288 -6.90 6.83 17.48
N THR A 289 -7.98 6.79 18.28
CA THR A 289 -7.91 7.08 19.72
C THR A 289 -7.33 5.91 20.50
N SER A 290 -7.79 4.69 20.24
CA SER A 290 -7.29 3.47 20.86
C SER A 290 -5.96 3.05 20.22
N GLY A 291 -4.90 2.92 21.02
CA GLY A 291 -3.54 2.65 20.49
C GLY A 291 -2.34 3.16 21.30
N ASN A 292 -2.52 3.49 22.59
CA ASN A 292 -1.48 4.04 23.47
C ASN A 292 -0.91 5.43 23.05
N GLY A 293 -1.80 6.37 22.71
CA GLY A 293 -1.55 7.83 22.71
C GLY A 293 -0.87 8.40 21.46
N ASP A 294 -1.48 9.42 20.83
CA ASP A 294 -1.04 10.19 19.64
C ASP A 294 -0.75 9.40 18.35
N ARG A 295 -1.04 8.09 18.32
CA ARG A 295 -0.39 7.19 17.38
C ARG A 295 -1.23 6.79 16.18
N TRP A 296 -0.53 6.72 15.07
CA TRP A 296 -1.03 6.32 13.78
C TRP A 296 -1.04 4.79 13.68
N VAL A 297 -2.12 4.25 13.11
CA VAL A 297 -2.17 2.88 12.62
C VAL A 297 -1.70 2.89 11.18
N TRP A 298 -0.70 2.08 10.87
CA TRP A 298 -0.07 2.00 9.55
C TRP A 298 -0.35 0.66 8.91
N SER A 299 -1.15 0.66 7.85
CA SER A 299 -1.51 -0.53 7.07
C SER A 299 -0.76 -0.50 5.74
N SER A 300 -0.12 -1.63 5.38
CA SER A 300 0.59 -1.75 4.10
C SER A 300 0.01 -2.88 3.27
N PHE A 301 -0.43 -2.59 2.06
CA PHE A 301 -1.03 -3.54 1.11
C PHE A 301 -0.19 -3.64 -0.16
N GLU A 302 -0.18 -4.81 -0.79
CA GLU A 302 0.41 -4.97 -2.11
C GLU A 302 -0.28 -6.06 -2.93
N HIS A 303 -0.06 -6.04 -4.25
CA HIS A 303 -0.56 -7.07 -5.15
C HIS A 303 0.20 -8.38 -4.95
N ILE A 304 -0.52 -9.52 -4.98
CA ILE A 304 0.06 -10.85 -4.70
C ILE A 304 1.11 -11.28 -5.72
N ASP A 305 1.13 -10.70 -6.92
CA ASP A 305 2.12 -11.03 -7.95
C ASP A 305 3.29 -10.04 -8.06
N ASN A 306 3.53 -9.22 -7.03
CA ASN A 306 4.66 -8.29 -7.07
C ASN A 306 6.01 -9.01 -7.06
N VAL A 307 6.26 -9.83 -6.04
CA VAL A 307 7.57 -10.43 -5.76
C VAL A 307 7.45 -11.79 -5.05
N PRO A 308 8.45 -12.67 -5.17
CA PRO A 308 8.59 -13.84 -4.31
C PRO A 308 9.14 -13.47 -2.92
N LEU A 309 9.08 -14.44 -1.99
CA LEU A 309 9.85 -14.36 -0.75
C LEU A 309 11.36 -14.49 -1.03
N ALA A 310 12.17 -13.74 -0.29
CA ALA A 310 13.61 -13.93 -0.25
C ALA A 310 13.97 -15.33 0.27
N ALA A 311 15.08 -15.91 -0.20
CA ALA A 311 15.57 -17.20 0.26
C ALA A 311 15.88 -17.22 1.76
N ASN A 312 16.30 -16.07 2.31
CA ASN A 312 16.58 -15.86 3.73
C ASN A 312 15.47 -15.05 4.44
N ALA A 313 14.24 -15.05 3.91
CA ALA A 313 13.15 -14.24 4.46
C ALA A 313 12.87 -14.52 5.94
N ARG A 314 12.73 -13.45 6.73
CA ARG A 314 12.60 -13.49 8.20
C ARG A 314 11.19 -13.13 8.67
N ARG A 315 10.89 -13.41 9.94
CA ARG A 315 9.63 -12.98 10.56
C ARG A 315 9.73 -11.51 10.98
N PRO A 316 8.64 -10.74 10.94
CA PRO A 316 8.66 -9.29 11.16
C PRO A 316 8.98 -8.88 12.61
N ASN A 317 9.06 -9.85 13.52
CA ASN A 317 9.48 -9.68 14.92
C ASN A 317 10.82 -10.37 15.25
N SER A 318 11.71 -10.59 14.27
CA SER A 318 13.06 -11.11 14.50
C SER A 318 13.99 -10.07 15.18
N ILE A 319 13.71 -9.76 16.44
CA ILE A 319 14.38 -8.73 17.27
C ILE A 319 15.69 -9.19 17.95
N ILE A 320 16.17 -10.39 17.64
CA ILE A 320 17.33 -11.02 18.32
C ILE A 320 18.68 -10.53 17.72
N THR A 321 18.65 -9.77 16.62
CA THR A 321 19.84 -9.21 15.97
C THR A 321 19.60 -7.77 15.54
N ASP A 322 20.63 -6.93 15.70
CA ASP A 322 20.65 -5.53 15.22
C ASP A 322 20.86 -5.44 13.69
N THR A 323 21.31 -6.53 13.08
CA THR A 323 21.51 -6.68 11.63
C THR A 323 20.68 -7.88 11.14
N PRO A 324 19.36 -7.71 10.92
CA PRO A 324 18.50 -8.80 10.49
C PRO A 324 18.94 -9.38 9.14
N PHE A 325 19.57 -8.59 8.27
CA PHE A 325 20.04 -9.04 6.97
C PHE A 325 21.46 -8.56 6.71
N ALA A 326 22.44 -9.15 7.41
CA ALA A 326 23.86 -8.80 7.26
C ALA A 326 24.36 -8.92 5.79
N GLU A 327 23.77 -9.83 5.02
CA GLU A 327 24.07 -10.08 3.60
C GLU A 327 22.96 -9.57 2.68
N GLY A 328 22.11 -8.65 3.15
CA GLY A 328 20.91 -8.24 2.41
C GLY A 328 19.89 -9.38 2.25
N CYS A 329 18.91 -9.16 1.37
CA CYS A 329 17.87 -10.15 1.07
C CYS A 329 18.27 -10.96 -0.15
N LEU A 330 18.24 -12.28 -0.03
CA LEU A 330 18.80 -13.16 -1.05
C LEU A 330 17.74 -13.62 -2.05
N ALA A 331 18.10 -13.64 -3.33
CA ALA A 331 17.26 -14.14 -4.39
C ALA A 331 16.92 -15.63 -4.18
N PRO A 332 15.64 -16.03 -4.35
CA PRO A 332 15.24 -17.44 -4.41
C PRO A 332 15.78 -18.12 -5.70
N ALA A 333 15.43 -19.40 -5.92
CA ALA A 333 15.77 -20.07 -7.18
C ALA A 333 15.19 -19.33 -8.40
N SER A 334 15.78 -19.51 -9.59
CA SER A 334 15.33 -18.82 -10.80
C SER A 334 14.01 -19.40 -11.35
N LYS A 335 13.33 -18.62 -12.21
CA LYS A 335 12.09 -19.03 -12.91
C LYS A 335 12.20 -20.38 -13.63
N THR A 336 13.41 -20.77 -14.06
CA THR A 336 13.60 -21.94 -14.94
C THR A 336 13.77 -23.27 -14.20
N SER A 337 13.97 -23.29 -12.87
CA SER A 337 14.27 -24.54 -12.15
C SER A 337 13.13 -25.08 -11.26
N GLU A 338 12.15 -24.27 -10.85
CA GLU A 338 11.16 -24.68 -9.83
C GLU A 338 9.70 -24.23 -10.08
N GLY A 339 9.36 -23.72 -11.29
CA GLY A 339 7.95 -23.38 -11.60
C GLY A 339 7.40 -22.19 -10.83
N LEU A 340 8.25 -21.23 -10.42
CA LEU A 340 7.81 -19.99 -9.79
C LEU A 340 6.85 -19.21 -10.71
N PRO A 341 5.82 -18.56 -10.16
CA PRO A 341 4.91 -17.74 -10.95
C PRO A 341 5.65 -16.52 -11.54
N VAL A 342 5.05 -15.94 -12.57
CA VAL A 342 5.53 -14.68 -13.15
C VAL A 342 5.26 -13.55 -12.16
N TYR A 343 6.31 -12.85 -11.76
CA TYR A 343 6.24 -11.68 -10.89
C TYR A 343 6.51 -10.39 -11.65
N ALA A 344 5.85 -9.30 -11.24
CA ALA A 344 6.01 -7.98 -11.85
C ALA A 344 7.39 -7.36 -11.61
N PHE A 345 8.02 -7.69 -10.47
CA PHE A 345 9.29 -7.10 -10.04
C PHE A 345 10.43 -8.11 -9.84
N TYR A 346 10.23 -9.38 -10.20
CA TYR A 346 11.27 -10.42 -10.14
C TYR A 346 11.40 -11.18 -11.45
N GLY A 347 12.55 -11.02 -12.11
CA GLY A 347 12.93 -11.66 -13.36
C GLY A 347 13.70 -12.97 -13.16
N GLY A 348 14.38 -13.14 -12.02
CA GLY A 348 15.29 -14.25 -11.78
C GLY A 348 16.64 -14.09 -12.47
N LYS A 349 17.05 -12.83 -12.68
CA LYS A 349 18.35 -12.39 -13.19
C LYS A 349 19.43 -12.52 -12.12
N THR A 350 19.08 -12.28 -10.85
CA THR A 350 19.95 -12.47 -9.70
C THR A 350 20.07 -13.96 -9.39
N GLY A 351 21.30 -14.47 -9.35
CA GLY A 351 21.56 -15.88 -9.05
C GLY A 351 21.07 -16.26 -7.65
N LYS A 352 20.55 -17.49 -7.49
CA LYS A 352 20.10 -18.01 -6.18
C LYS A 352 21.15 -17.76 -5.10
N GLY A 353 20.72 -17.22 -3.96
CA GLY A 353 21.60 -16.93 -2.83
C GLY A 353 22.47 -15.68 -2.99
N HIS A 354 22.34 -14.91 -4.07
CA HIS A 354 22.96 -13.60 -4.22
C HIS A 354 22.01 -12.50 -3.75
N VAL A 355 22.57 -11.34 -3.42
CA VAL A 355 21.83 -10.17 -2.96
C VAL A 355 20.89 -9.69 -4.06
N ALA A 356 19.62 -9.57 -3.70
CA ALA A 356 18.56 -8.94 -4.47
C ALA A 356 18.22 -7.57 -3.84
N ASN A 357 17.25 -6.86 -4.42
CA ASN A 357 16.85 -5.52 -3.98
C ASN A 357 17.96 -4.45 -4.14
N ASP A 358 18.86 -4.62 -5.11
CA ASP A 358 19.79 -3.56 -5.49
C ASP A 358 19.09 -2.59 -6.46
N PRO A 359 19.23 -1.26 -6.27
CA PRO A 359 18.65 -0.28 -7.17
C PRO A 359 19.29 -0.33 -8.55
N THR A 360 18.50 -0.01 -9.58
CA THR A 360 19.05 0.21 -10.93
C THR A 360 19.99 1.43 -10.88
N PRO A 361 21.28 1.28 -11.21
CA PRO A 361 22.22 2.40 -11.14
C PRO A 361 21.94 3.49 -12.18
N GLY A 362 22.15 4.75 -11.79
CA GLY A 362 22.24 5.88 -12.72
C GLY A 362 20.99 6.77 -12.77
N ASP A 363 21.14 7.90 -13.47
CA ASP A 363 20.05 8.84 -13.76
C ASP A 363 19.22 8.30 -14.93
N LEU A 364 18.01 7.82 -14.67
CA LEU A 364 17.14 7.24 -15.70
C LEU A 364 16.34 8.34 -16.40
N LYS A 365 16.17 8.19 -17.72
CA LYS A 365 15.38 9.09 -18.57
C LYS A 365 14.14 8.40 -19.12
N TRP A 366 13.12 9.21 -19.38
CA TRP A 366 11.87 8.79 -20.00
C TRP A 366 11.97 8.84 -21.53
N ALA A 367 11.71 7.73 -22.20
CA ALA A 367 11.45 7.69 -23.64
C ALA A 367 10.02 8.16 -23.98
N ASP A 368 9.74 8.40 -25.26
CA ASP A 368 8.41 8.78 -25.78
C ASP A 368 7.46 7.58 -25.95
N ARG A 369 7.95 6.34 -25.82
CA ARG A 369 7.20 5.10 -26.02
C ARG A 369 7.63 4.00 -25.05
N GLN A 370 6.69 3.09 -24.77
CA GLN A 370 6.96 1.91 -23.96
C GLN A 370 7.97 0.95 -24.62
N PRO A 371 8.80 0.26 -23.83
CA PRO A 371 9.03 0.47 -22.40
C PRO A 371 9.71 1.83 -22.17
N PHE A 372 9.33 2.58 -21.13
CA PHE A 372 9.74 3.99 -21.00
C PHE A 372 11.14 4.21 -20.41
N ALA A 373 11.61 3.32 -19.53
CA ALA A 373 12.86 3.57 -18.80
C ALA A 373 14.09 3.36 -19.68
N ARG A 374 14.95 4.40 -19.76
CA ARG A 374 16.21 4.39 -20.50
C ARG A 374 17.36 4.90 -19.64
N ASP A 375 18.56 4.43 -19.94
CA ASP A 375 19.77 5.13 -19.50
C ASP A 375 19.92 6.47 -20.28
N PRO A 376 20.82 7.37 -19.84
CA PRO A 376 21.04 8.64 -20.55
C PRO A 376 21.52 8.50 -22.00
N SER A 377 21.98 7.31 -22.41
CA SER A 377 22.38 7.01 -23.80
C SER A 377 21.22 6.49 -24.66
N GLY A 378 20.03 6.34 -24.08
CA GLY A 378 18.83 5.85 -24.76
C GLY A 378 18.73 4.33 -24.82
N LYS A 379 19.53 3.56 -24.05
CA LYS A 379 19.44 2.10 -24.02
C LYS A 379 18.44 1.61 -22.96
N PRO A 380 17.77 0.47 -23.18
CA PRO A 380 16.94 -0.16 -22.15
C PRO A 380 17.73 -0.44 -20.88
N VAL A 381 17.10 -0.18 -19.74
CA VAL A 381 17.70 -0.42 -18.41
C VAL A 381 17.48 -1.87 -17.97
N VAL A 382 18.39 -2.38 -17.16
CA VAL A 382 18.20 -3.68 -16.50
C VAL A 382 17.36 -3.46 -15.25
N SER A 383 16.11 -3.95 -15.28
CA SER A 383 15.23 -3.90 -14.10
C SER A 383 15.81 -4.75 -12.96
N PRO A 384 15.72 -4.28 -11.71
CA PRO A 384 16.25 -4.98 -10.55
C PRO A 384 15.36 -6.20 -10.23
N ASP A 385 15.95 -7.22 -9.62
CA ASP A 385 15.17 -8.30 -9.02
C ASP A 385 14.80 -7.92 -7.59
N ILE A 386 13.50 -7.72 -7.35
CA ILE A 386 12.98 -7.42 -6.03
C ILE A 386 12.42 -8.70 -5.40
N VAL A 387 12.72 -8.89 -4.12
CA VAL A 387 12.23 -9.97 -3.26
C VAL A 387 11.68 -9.39 -1.96
N ARG A 388 10.75 -10.11 -1.33
CA ARG A 388 10.23 -9.73 -0.02
C ARG A 388 11.12 -10.28 1.10
N CYS A 389 11.71 -9.39 1.87
CA CYS A 389 12.59 -9.75 2.99
C CYS A 389 11.82 -10.32 4.19
N TRP A 390 10.63 -9.78 4.45
CA TRP A 390 9.83 -10.12 5.63
C TRP A 390 8.65 -11.01 5.26
N ARG A 391 8.51 -12.14 5.94
CA ARG A 391 7.32 -12.99 5.88
C ARG A 391 6.14 -12.27 6.52
N LEU A 392 4.93 -12.62 6.11
CA LEU A 392 3.73 -12.19 6.81
C LEU A 392 3.69 -12.80 8.20
N PHE A 393 3.21 -12.03 9.19
CA PHE A 393 2.81 -12.62 10.46
C PHE A 393 1.66 -13.61 10.22
N SER A 394 1.62 -14.73 10.96
CA SER A 394 0.65 -15.80 10.70
C SER A 394 -0.80 -15.32 10.84
N GLY A 395 -1.10 -14.48 11.84
CA GLY A 395 -2.44 -13.89 12.00
C GLY A 395 -2.83 -12.94 10.85
N THR A 396 -1.86 -12.20 10.31
CA THR A 396 -2.10 -11.35 9.13
C THR A 396 -2.33 -12.20 7.88
N ALA A 397 -1.57 -13.29 7.72
CA ALA A 397 -1.75 -14.19 6.59
C ALA A 397 -3.12 -14.91 6.63
N GLU A 398 -3.59 -15.23 7.84
CA GLU A 398 -4.95 -15.71 8.09
C GLU A 398 -6.01 -14.67 7.72
N ALA A 399 -5.87 -13.44 8.19
CA ALA A 399 -6.78 -12.36 7.82
C ALA A 399 -6.86 -12.21 6.29
N ASN A 400 -5.72 -12.21 5.60
CA ASN A 400 -5.70 -12.18 4.13
C ASN A 400 -6.52 -13.32 3.51
N PHE A 401 -6.33 -14.56 3.98
CA PHE A 401 -7.09 -15.71 3.46
C PHE A 401 -8.60 -15.52 3.62
N VAL A 402 -9.04 -15.04 4.79
CA VAL A 402 -10.46 -14.79 5.09
C VAL A 402 -11.03 -13.68 4.21
N TRP A 403 -10.34 -12.54 4.12
CA TRP A 403 -10.78 -11.39 3.34
C TRP A 403 -10.74 -11.62 1.83
N GLN A 404 -9.69 -12.25 1.31
CA GLN A 404 -9.60 -12.58 -0.11
C GLN A 404 -10.71 -13.55 -0.54
N ARG A 405 -11.03 -14.56 0.29
CA ARG A 405 -12.17 -15.45 0.05
C ARG A 405 -13.51 -14.70 0.08
N LYS A 406 -13.64 -13.69 0.94
CA LYS A 406 -14.84 -12.85 0.99
C LYS A 406 -14.97 -11.97 -0.26
N LEU A 407 -13.85 -11.56 -0.82
CA LEU A 407 -13.74 -10.73 -2.03
C LEU A 407 -13.67 -11.57 -3.33
N ASP A 408 -13.97 -12.87 -3.25
CA ASP A 408 -13.91 -13.79 -4.38
C ASP A 408 -14.73 -13.28 -5.57
N GLY A 409 -14.14 -13.32 -6.76
CA GLY A 409 -14.74 -12.79 -7.98
C GLY A 409 -14.55 -11.28 -8.21
N THR A 410 -13.98 -10.56 -7.26
CA THR A 410 -13.59 -9.14 -7.43
C THR A 410 -12.08 -9.02 -7.69
N VAL A 411 -11.63 -7.87 -8.23
CA VAL A 411 -10.18 -7.61 -8.39
C VAL A 411 -9.43 -7.52 -7.06
N TRP A 412 -10.15 -7.22 -5.97
CA TRP A 412 -9.58 -7.01 -4.64
C TRP A 412 -9.06 -8.28 -3.98
N GLN A 413 -9.52 -9.46 -4.42
CA GLN A 413 -8.97 -10.75 -3.99
C GLN A 413 -7.47 -10.90 -4.32
N ASN A 414 -6.95 -10.11 -5.28
CA ASN A 414 -5.56 -10.16 -5.74
C ASN A 414 -4.61 -9.27 -4.91
N TYR A 415 -5.11 -8.66 -3.83
CA TYR A 415 -4.33 -7.82 -2.92
C TYR A 415 -4.21 -8.48 -1.55
N MET A 416 -3.15 -8.16 -0.82
CA MET A 416 -2.90 -8.69 0.52
C MET A 416 -2.37 -7.62 1.47
N LEU A 417 -2.76 -7.70 2.74
CA LEU A 417 -2.17 -6.94 3.83
C LEU A 417 -0.81 -7.54 4.20
N LEU A 418 0.23 -6.73 4.19
CA LEU A 418 1.58 -7.11 4.64
C LEU A 418 1.68 -7.13 6.16
N GLY A 419 0.95 -6.22 6.80
CA GLY A 419 0.84 -6.08 8.24
C GLY A 419 0.25 -4.72 8.59
N THR A 420 -0.27 -4.65 9.80
CA THR A 420 -0.71 -3.39 10.41
C THR A 420 0.24 -3.04 11.54
N GLN A 421 0.97 -1.95 11.40
CA GLN A 421 1.86 -1.46 12.43
C GLN A 421 1.16 -0.45 13.33
N TRP A 422 1.27 -0.67 14.63
CA TRP A 422 0.76 0.17 15.71
C TRP A 422 1.85 0.24 16.79
N ILE A 423 1.65 0.98 17.87
CA ILE A 423 2.70 1.10 18.91
C ILE A 423 2.23 0.52 20.24
N GLY A 424 2.83 -0.60 20.60
CA GLY A 424 2.45 -1.38 21.77
C GLY A 424 3.37 -1.27 22.97
N ASN A 425 4.57 -0.74 22.80
CA ASN A 425 5.56 -0.70 23.87
C ASN A 425 6.21 0.69 23.96
N PRO A 426 6.94 1.01 25.05
CA PRO A 426 7.54 2.33 25.23
C PRO A 426 8.77 2.61 24.35
N GLY A 427 9.13 1.69 23.46
CA GLY A 427 10.34 1.76 22.64
C GLY A 427 11.61 1.34 23.37
N GLY A 428 12.75 1.62 22.76
CA GLY A 428 14.09 1.28 23.26
C GLY A 428 14.95 0.60 22.20
N ALA A 429 16.21 0.32 22.51
CA ALA A 429 17.20 -0.22 21.56
C ALA A 429 16.66 -1.40 20.73
N THR A 430 15.97 -2.34 21.37
CA THR A 430 15.40 -3.53 20.72
C THR A 430 14.05 -3.28 20.03
N PHE A 431 13.29 -2.28 20.48
CA PHE A 431 11.89 -2.09 20.11
C PHE A 431 11.63 -0.83 19.26
N GLY A 432 12.67 -0.11 18.85
CA GLY A 432 12.53 1.13 18.09
C GLY A 432 11.79 2.19 18.88
N VAL A 433 10.75 2.77 18.28
CA VAL A 433 9.82 3.70 18.95
C VAL A 433 8.65 2.99 19.62
N GLY A 434 8.67 1.66 19.57
CA GLY A 434 7.73 0.76 20.23
C GLY A 434 6.71 0.14 19.30
N GLU A 435 6.98 0.22 18.01
CA GLU A 435 6.14 -0.32 16.96
C GLU A 435 6.00 -1.85 17.04
N VAL A 436 4.82 -2.34 16.65
CA VAL A 436 4.46 -3.76 16.56
C VAL A 436 3.66 -3.94 15.26
N PRO A 437 4.05 -4.84 14.35
CA PRO A 437 5.33 -5.57 14.35
C PRO A 437 6.54 -4.63 14.27
N ARG A 438 7.72 -5.12 14.67
CA ARG A 438 8.95 -4.31 14.68
C ARG A 438 9.39 -3.90 13.27
N TYR A 439 9.29 -4.82 12.31
CA TYR A 439 9.66 -4.58 10.92
C TYR A 439 8.42 -4.71 10.03
N LEU A 440 8.27 -3.76 9.10
CA LEU A 440 7.22 -3.74 8.09
C LEU A 440 7.69 -2.89 6.91
N THR A 441 7.70 -3.49 5.72
CA THR A 441 8.06 -2.82 4.46
C THR A 441 7.22 -3.36 3.32
N ASN A 442 6.93 -2.50 2.36
CA ASN A 442 6.27 -2.84 1.11
C ASN A 442 7.29 -3.05 0.00
N SER A 443 7.12 -4.11 -0.80
CA SER A 443 8.11 -4.47 -1.82
C SER A 443 8.25 -3.44 -2.94
N VAL A 444 7.27 -2.55 -3.13
CA VAL A 444 7.27 -1.53 -4.19
C VAL A 444 7.33 -0.09 -3.70
N LEU A 445 7.17 0.16 -2.39
CA LEU A 445 7.31 1.49 -1.76
C LEU A 445 8.65 1.65 -1.01
N GLU A 446 9.21 0.55 -0.49
CA GLU A 446 10.49 0.52 0.26
C GLU A 446 11.47 -0.52 -0.34
N SER A 447 11.41 -0.73 -1.66
CA SER A 447 12.06 -1.85 -2.37
C SER A 447 13.52 -2.09 -1.95
N PHE A 448 14.31 -1.02 -1.90
CA PHE A 448 15.76 -1.06 -1.72
C PHE A 448 16.22 -0.93 -0.26
N MET A 449 15.28 -0.69 0.66
CA MET A 449 15.59 -0.52 2.09
C MET A 449 14.97 -1.59 3.00
N GLN A 450 14.32 -2.61 2.43
CA GLN A 450 13.66 -3.69 3.18
C GLN A 450 14.57 -4.41 4.20
N HIS A 451 15.87 -4.45 3.94
CA HIS A 451 16.86 -5.18 4.72
C HIS A 451 17.47 -4.34 5.86
N GLN A 452 17.22 -3.03 5.88
CA GLN A 452 17.83 -2.09 6.82
C GLN A 452 17.27 -2.27 8.24
N SER A 453 18.02 -1.85 9.26
CA SER A 453 17.63 -1.96 10.67
C SER A 453 16.46 -1.05 11.06
N ASP A 454 16.16 -0.06 10.22
CA ASP A 454 15.00 0.82 10.33
C ASP A 454 13.97 0.60 9.22
N ALA A 455 13.89 -0.62 8.68
CA ALA A 455 12.82 -1.14 7.83
C ALA A 455 11.47 -1.24 8.56
N THR A 456 10.98 -0.11 9.05
CA THR A 456 9.79 0.10 9.88
C THR A 456 9.12 1.39 9.46
N CYS A 457 7.80 1.34 9.27
CA CYS A 457 7.06 2.50 8.79
C CYS A 457 6.96 3.57 9.89
N LEU A 458 6.41 3.23 11.05
CA LEU A 458 6.29 4.12 12.20
C LEU A 458 7.65 4.55 12.76
N GLY A 459 8.66 3.67 12.79
CA GLY A 459 10.00 4.05 13.26
C GLY A 459 10.79 4.95 12.31
N CYS A 460 10.50 4.91 11.00
CA CYS A 460 11.01 5.88 10.04
C CYS A 460 10.25 7.21 10.18
N HIS A 461 8.92 7.14 10.20
CA HIS A 461 8.05 8.31 10.27
C HIS A 461 8.09 9.07 11.59
N SER A 462 8.48 8.44 12.70
CA SER A 462 8.65 9.13 13.99
C SER A 462 9.68 10.26 13.95
N ARG A 463 10.57 10.26 12.94
CA ARG A 463 11.61 11.27 12.72
C ARG A 463 11.16 12.40 11.79
N ALA A 464 9.92 12.37 11.29
CA ALA A 464 9.43 13.36 10.36
C ALA A 464 9.37 14.75 10.99
N LEU A 465 10.03 15.71 10.35
CA LEU A 465 10.02 17.12 10.71
C LEU A 465 9.37 17.93 9.59
N THR A 466 8.83 19.10 9.94
CA THR A 466 8.51 20.14 8.96
C THR A 466 9.79 20.75 8.38
N ASP A 467 9.68 21.49 7.29
CA ASP A 467 10.78 22.32 6.75
C ASP A 467 11.26 23.42 7.72
N ALA A 468 10.48 23.73 8.76
CA ALA A 468 10.85 24.57 9.89
C ALA A 468 11.51 23.81 11.07
N GLY A 469 11.76 22.50 10.91
CA GLY A 469 12.43 21.66 11.92
C GLY A 469 11.53 21.20 13.08
N GLN A 470 10.22 21.43 13.00
CA GLN A 470 9.27 21.03 14.04
C GLN A 470 8.84 19.56 13.84
N PRO A 471 8.69 18.73 14.88
CA PRO A 471 8.06 17.42 14.76
C PRO A 471 6.68 17.50 14.09
N SER A 472 6.49 16.71 13.04
CA SER A 472 5.34 16.82 12.12
C SER A 472 4.23 15.79 12.38
N ASN A 473 4.24 15.14 13.55
CA ASN A 473 3.29 14.09 13.91
C ASN A 473 3.24 12.95 12.86
N PHE A 474 4.40 12.33 12.61
CA PHE A 474 4.58 11.14 11.75
C PHE A 474 4.37 11.36 10.24
N THR A 475 4.40 12.59 9.73
CA THR A 475 4.22 12.82 8.28
C THR A 475 5.28 13.72 7.65
N PHE A 476 5.95 13.19 6.63
CA PHE A 476 6.86 13.98 5.80
C PHE A 476 6.14 14.98 4.87
N LEU A 477 4.81 15.00 4.83
CA LEU A 477 4.04 15.92 3.98
C LEU A 477 4.29 17.40 4.30
N LEU A 478 4.62 17.71 5.56
CA LEU A 478 4.89 19.07 6.02
C LEU A 478 6.33 19.52 5.78
N ASN A 479 7.12 18.72 5.06
CA ASN A 479 8.42 19.07 4.50
C ASN A 479 8.45 18.67 3.02
N PRO A 480 7.63 19.31 2.18
CA PRO A 480 7.63 19.02 0.76
C PRO A 480 9.01 19.34 0.16
N PRO A 481 9.47 18.53 -0.82
CA PRO A 481 10.72 18.81 -1.50
C PRO A 481 10.67 20.22 -2.13
N SER A 482 11.75 20.97 -1.91
CA SER A 482 11.92 22.36 -2.36
C SER A 482 12.24 22.48 -3.85
#